data_AF-A0A6G8I2S3-F1
#
_entry.id   AF-A0A6G8I2S3-F1
#
_cell.length_a   1.000
_cell.length_b   1.000
_cell.length_c   1.000
_cell.angle_alpha   90.00
_cell.angle_beta   90.00
_cell.angle_gamma   90.00
#
_symmetry.space_group_name_H-M   'P 1'
#
loop_
_entity.id
_entity.type
_entity.pdbx_description
1 polymer ?
#
loop_
_entity_poly.entity_id
_entity_poly.type
_entity_poly.pdbx_seq_one_letter_code
_entity_poly.pdbx_strand_id
1 'polypeptide(L)'
;MESVIITKFEAKIGEVIFQQENLFYSVQYIVNAIEDKFGDCFQESFVEALRDEIETIYLKYDNFSWSVLENSFYLAIEEAPTFNAIVFNYNGCDWKLEWLNEEIRTGAYNI
;
A
#
# COMPACT_ATOMS: atom_id res chain seq x y z
N MET A 1 35.67 4.18 6.38
CA MET A 1 34.53 4.36 7.30
C MET A 1 34.01 2.98 7.61
N GLU A 2 34.01 2.58 8.88
CA GLU A 2 33.37 1.32 9.28
C GLU A 2 31.88 1.58 9.46
N SER A 3 31.04 0.71 8.91
CA SER A 3 29.59 0.75 9.05
C SER A 3 29.11 -0.52 9.76
N VAL A 4 28.33 -0.37 10.83
CA VAL A 4 27.74 -1.48 11.58
C VAL A 4 26.23 -1.30 11.70
N ILE A 5 25.47 -2.39 11.54
CA ILE A 5 24.03 -2.41 11.83
C ILE A 5 23.88 -2.56 13.34
N ILE A 6 23.24 -1.58 14.00
CA ILE A 6 23.00 -1.59 15.45
C ILE A 6 21.74 -2.39 15.80
N THR A 7 20.65 -2.16 15.06
CA THR A 7 19.37 -2.83 15.27
C THR A 7 18.61 -2.88 13.95
N LYS A 8 17.87 -3.97 13.71
CA LYS A 8 17.02 -4.12 12.52
C LYS A 8 15.62 -3.59 12.81
N PHE A 9 15.01 -2.95 11.81
CA PHE A 9 13.62 -2.56 11.88
C PHE A 9 12.73 -3.80 11.69
N GLU A 10 11.71 -3.92 12.54
CA GLU A 10 10.66 -4.93 12.43
C GLU A 10 9.37 -4.34 13.02
N ALA A 11 8.29 -4.37 12.24
CA ALA A 11 6.99 -3.85 12.62
C ALA A 11 5.88 -4.74 12.08
N LYS A 12 4.65 -4.57 12.61
CA LYS A 12 3.49 -5.32 12.12
C LYS A 12 2.23 -4.47 12.05
N ILE A 13 1.37 -4.79 11.09
CA ILE A 13 0.00 -4.30 10.97
C ILE A 13 -0.89 -5.55 10.98
N GLY A 14 -1.68 -5.75 12.05
CA GLY A 14 -2.27 -7.07 12.32
C GLY A 14 -1.19 -8.13 12.53
N GLU A 15 -1.25 -9.22 11.76
CA GLU A 15 -0.20 -10.24 11.69
C GLU A 15 0.75 -10.09 10.49
N VAL A 16 0.56 -9.07 9.64
CA VAL A 16 1.46 -8.77 8.51
C VAL A 16 2.74 -8.13 9.02
N ILE A 17 3.88 -8.79 8.80
CA ILE A 17 5.21 -8.34 9.23
C ILE A 17 5.88 -7.48 8.15
N PHE A 18 6.58 -6.44 8.60
CA PHE A 18 7.36 -5.50 7.79
C PHE A 18 8.78 -5.41 8.32
N GLN A 19 9.77 -5.50 7.42
CA GLN A 19 11.19 -5.31 7.74
C GLN A 19 11.78 -4.03 7.12
N GLN A 20 10.99 -3.34 6.30
CA GLN A 20 11.35 -2.08 5.68
C GLN A 20 10.49 -0.95 6.27
N GLU A 21 11.15 0.04 6.87
CA GLU A 21 10.50 1.11 7.63
C GLU A 21 9.60 1.99 6.76
N ASN A 22 10.08 2.41 5.58
CA ASN A 22 9.28 3.23 4.67
C ASN A 22 8.05 2.46 4.16
N LEU A 23 8.20 1.17 3.85
CA LEU A 23 7.08 0.33 3.40
C LEU A 23 6.01 0.23 4.50
N PHE A 24 6.43 0.02 5.75
CA PHE A 24 5.51 -0.02 6.88
C PHE A 24 4.71 1.27 7.02
N TYR A 25 5.39 2.43 7.02
CA TYR A 25 4.70 3.71 7.19
C TYR A 25 3.79 4.05 6.01
N SER A 26 4.20 3.77 4.77
CA SER A 26 3.37 4.00 3.60
C SER A 26 2.12 3.11 3.59
N VAL A 27 2.25 1.82 3.91
CA VAL A 27 1.10 0.91 4.01
C VAL A 27 0.15 1.35 5.12
N GLN A 28 0.68 1.69 6.31
CA GLN A 28 -0.12 2.20 7.41
C GLN A 28 -0.88 3.47 7.02
N TYR A 29 -0.22 4.42 6.35
CA TYR A 29 -0.84 5.64 5.88
C TYR A 29 -2.01 5.38 4.92
N ILE A 30 -1.81 4.49 3.94
CA ILE A 30 -2.84 4.12 2.96
C ILE A 30 -4.02 3.43 3.63
N VAL A 31 -3.78 2.48 4.53
CA VAL A 31 -4.84 1.77 5.26
C VAL A 31 -5.66 2.76 6.09
N ASN A 32 -5.01 3.64 6.86
CA ASN A 32 -5.70 4.65 7.65
C ASN A 32 -6.55 5.59 6.77
N ALA A 33 -6.05 5.99 5.59
CA ALA A 33 -6.81 6.84 4.68
C ALA A 33 -8.08 6.15 4.13
N ILE A 34 -8.01 4.84 3.92
CA ILE A 34 -9.19 4.04 3.52
C ILE A 34 -10.18 3.97 4.68
N GLU A 35 -9.71 3.66 5.90
CA GLU A 35 -10.55 3.56 7.09
C GLU A 35 -11.23 4.90 7.43
N ASP A 36 -10.49 6.01 7.33
CA ASP A 36 -11.01 7.36 7.53
C ASP A 36 -12.15 7.70 6.56
N LYS A 37 -12.08 7.19 5.33
CA LYS A 37 -13.07 7.49 4.28
C LYS A 37 -14.26 6.54 4.26
N PHE A 38 -14.02 5.23 4.36
CA PHE A 38 -15.04 4.20 4.17
C PHE A 38 -15.53 3.57 5.49
N GLY A 39 -14.91 3.90 6.62
CA GLY A 39 -15.17 3.31 7.95
C GLY A 39 -14.19 2.18 8.28
N ASP A 40 -14.28 1.62 9.50
CA ASP A 40 -13.43 0.51 9.95
C ASP A 40 -13.55 -0.68 8.99
N CYS A 41 -12.53 -0.87 8.17
CA CYS A 41 -12.57 -1.77 7.03
C CYS A 41 -11.32 -2.65 6.93
N PHE A 42 -10.69 -2.88 8.08
CA PHE A 42 -9.45 -3.62 8.22
C PHE A 42 -9.58 -5.07 7.74
N GLN A 43 -8.87 -5.42 6.68
CA GLN A 43 -8.73 -6.81 6.23
C GLN A 43 -7.25 -7.17 6.04
N GLU A 44 -6.79 -8.17 6.79
CA GLU A 44 -5.38 -8.56 6.81
C GLU A 44 -4.86 -8.98 5.42
N SER A 45 -5.67 -9.68 4.65
CA SER A 45 -5.32 -10.08 3.28
C SER A 45 -5.15 -8.89 2.33
N PHE A 46 -5.84 -7.78 2.58
CA PHE A 46 -5.65 -6.55 1.82
C PHE A 46 -4.32 -5.87 2.20
N VAL A 47 -4.01 -5.80 3.50
CA VAL A 47 -2.74 -5.25 3.99
C VAL A 47 -1.55 -6.03 3.42
N GLU A 48 -1.67 -7.37 3.38
CA GLU A 48 -0.66 -8.23 2.77
C GLU A 48 -0.49 -7.96 1.27
N ALA A 49 -1.59 -7.93 0.51
CA ALA A 49 -1.56 -7.65 -0.94
C ALA A 49 -0.98 -6.25 -1.24
N LEU A 50 -1.37 -5.25 -0.45
CA LEU A 50 -0.87 -3.87 -0.59
C LEU A 50 0.63 -3.79 -0.29
N ARG A 51 1.10 -4.45 0.78
CA ARG A 51 2.53 -4.55 1.11
C ARG A 51 3.30 -5.15 -0.06
N ASP A 52 2.87 -6.31 -0.55
CA ASP A 52 3.59 -7.08 -1.56
C ASP A 52 3.70 -6.32 -2.89
N GLU A 53 2.65 -5.59 -3.27
CA GLU A 53 2.71 -4.81 -4.51
C GLU A 53 3.52 -3.53 -4.41
N ILE A 54 3.45 -2.83 -3.28
CA ILE A 54 4.31 -1.66 -3.07
C ILE A 54 5.78 -2.10 -3.01
N GLU A 55 6.08 -3.22 -2.34
CA GLU A 55 7.44 -3.78 -2.30
C GLU A 55 7.92 -4.18 -3.70
N THR A 56 7.06 -4.81 -4.51
CA THR A 56 7.37 -5.18 -5.89
C THR A 56 7.71 -3.95 -6.74
N ILE A 57 6.93 -2.87 -6.62
CA ILE A 57 7.21 -1.61 -7.33
C ILE A 57 8.51 -0.99 -6.82
N TYR A 58 8.70 -0.92 -5.50
CA TYR A 58 9.91 -0.39 -4.87
C TYR A 58 11.19 -1.11 -5.33
N LEU A 59 11.18 -2.44 -5.38
CA LEU A 59 12.34 -3.24 -5.77
C LEU A 59 12.63 -3.22 -7.27
N LYS A 60 11.60 -3.03 -8.11
CA LYS A 60 11.71 -3.14 -9.57
C LYS A 60 12.14 -1.85 -10.27
N TYR A 61 11.92 -0.68 -9.66
CA TYR A 61 12.09 0.61 -10.35
C TYR A 61 13.08 1.53 -9.62
N ASP A 62 14.20 1.84 -10.27
CA ASP A 62 15.24 2.74 -9.73
C ASP A 62 14.73 4.17 -9.44
N ASN A 63 13.72 4.63 -10.17
CA ASN A 63 13.10 5.96 -9.99
C ASN A 63 11.85 5.92 -9.10
N PHE A 64 11.80 4.98 -8.16
CA PHE A 64 10.71 4.89 -7.22
C PHE A 64 10.72 6.06 -6.21
N SER A 65 9.54 6.59 -5.89
CA SER A 65 9.36 7.67 -4.93
C SER A 65 8.18 7.37 -4.02
N TRP A 66 8.46 7.23 -2.73
CA TRP A 66 7.46 7.02 -1.68
C TRP A 66 6.40 8.13 -1.68
N SER A 67 6.80 9.39 -1.77
CA SER A 67 5.86 10.53 -1.75
C SER A 67 4.94 10.57 -2.97
N VAL A 68 5.44 10.14 -4.14
CA VAL A 68 4.61 10.02 -5.35
C VAL A 68 3.59 8.90 -5.19
N LEU A 69 4.00 7.76 -4.65
CA LEU A 69 3.10 6.63 -4.37
C LEU A 69 2.00 7.04 -3.39
N GLU A 70 2.38 7.57 -2.23
CA GLU A 70 1.44 7.95 -1.17
C GLU A 70 0.41 8.98 -1.67
N ASN A 71 0.86 10.00 -2.40
CA ASN A 71 -0.05 10.99 -2.97
C ASN A 71 -0.99 10.39 -4.03
N SER A 72 -0.46 9.56 -4.93
CA SER A 72 -1.28 8.93 -5.99
C SER A 72 -2.34 8.01 -5.40
N PHE A 73 -1.98 7.26 -4.36
CA PHE A 73 -2.90 6.32 -3.69
C PHE A 73 -3.93 7.06 -2.86
N TYR A 74 -3.52 8.10 -2.13
CA TYR A 74 -4.43 8.97 -1.41
C TYR A 74 -5.47 9.61 -2.33
N LEU A 75 -5.06 10.14 -3.48
CA LEU A 75 -5.99 10.70 -4.48
C LEU A 75 -6.96 9.64 -5.02
N ALA A 76 -6.48 8.43 -5.32
CA ALA A 76 -7.34 7.33 -5.76
C ALA A 76 -8.40 6.96 -4.71
N ILE A 77 -8.01 6.97 -3.43
CA ILE A 77 -8.93 6.77 -2.29
C ILE A 77 -9.94 7.91 -2.25
N GLU A 78 -9.50 9.16 -2.27
CA GLU A 78 -10.33 10.37 -2.18
C GLU A 78 -11.33 10.52 -3.33
N GLU A 79 -11.00 10.06 -4.53
CA GLU A 79 -11.89 10.12 -5.70
C GLU A 79 -12.90 8.96 -5.74
N ALA A 80 -12.59 7.82 -5.14
CA ALA A 80 -13.43 6.63 -5.22
C ALA A 80 -14.73 6.76 -4.40
N PRO A 81 -15.92 6.48 -4.96
CA PRO A 81 -17.17 6.55 -4.22
C PRO A 81 -17.37 5.40 -3.21
N THR A 82 -16.70 4.27 -3.43
CA THR A 82 -16.72 3.08 -2.57
C THR A 82 -15.34 2.42 -2.57
N PHE A 83 -15.07 1.55 -1.59
CA PHE A 83 -13.82 0.81 -1.53
C PHE A 83 -13.53 0.02 -2.83
N ASN A 84 -14.50 -0.75 -3.32
CA ASN A 84 -14.35 -1.54 -4.56
C ASN A 84 -14.18 -0.68 -5.83
N ALA A 85 -14.38 0.64 -5.73
CA ALA A 85 -14.18 1.57 -6.84
C ALA A 85 -12.80 2.25 -6.82
N ILE A 86 -11.94 1.93 -5.84
CA ILE A 86 -10.56 2.42 -5.80
C ILE A 86 -9.78 1.83 -6.98
N VAL A 87 -9.08 2.71 -7.70
CA VAL A 87 -8.15 2.32 -8.76
C VAL A 87 -6.80 2.96 -8.49
N PHE A 88 -5.91 2.18 -7.87
CA PHE A 88 -4.56 2.62 -7.59
C PHE A 88 -3.74 2.74 -8.86
N ASN A 89 -2.94 3.80 -8.94
CA ASN A 89 -1.99 4.01 -10.02
C ASN A 89 -0.72 4.60 -9.43
N TYR A 90 0.40 4.39 -10.12
CA TYR A 90 1.68 5.00 -9.78
C TYR A 90 2.21 5.76 -10.99
N ASN A 91 2.37 7.09 -10.88
CA ASN A 91 2.73 7.97 -12.00
C ASN A 91 1.79 7.80 -13.21
N GLY A 92 0.49 7.69 -12.98
CA GLY A 92 -0.52 7.52 -14.04
C GLY A 92 -0.45 6.15 -14.75
N CYS A 93 0.31 5.20 -14.22
CA CYS A 93 0.35 3.82 -14.69
C CYS A 93 -0.38 2.91 -13.70
N ASP A 94 -1.48 2.30 -14.13
CA ASP A 94 -2.26 1.32 -13.37
C ASP A 94 -1.84 -0.13 -13.66
N TRP A 95 -1.22 -0.43 -14.82
CA TRP A 95 -0.76 -1.77 -15.20
C TRP A 95 0.18 -2.44 -14.18
N LYS A 96 0.84 -1.63 -13.33
CA LYS A 96 1.73 -2.12 -12.27
C LYS A 96 0.98 -2.60 -11.03
N LEU A 97 -0.29 -2.24 -10.93
CA LEU A 97 -1.20 -2.47 -9.80
C LEU A 97 -2.46 -3.20 -10.27
N GLU A 98 -2.46 -3.73 -11.50
CA GLU A 98 -3.62 -4.35 -12.13
C GLU A 98 -4.18 -5.49 -11.29
N TRP A 99 -3.30 -6.32 -10.72
CA TRP A 99 -3.71 -7.42 -9.85
C TRP A 99 -4.43 -6.92 -8.59
N LEU A 100 -3.81 -5.98 -7.84
CA LEU A 100 -4.42 -5.39 -6.65
C LEU A 100 -5.75 -4.70 -6.98
N ASN A 101 -5.81 -3.93 -8.07
CA ASN A 101 -7.01 -3.24 -8.50
C ASN A 101 -8.13 -4.23 -8.87
N GLU A 102 -7.79 -5.35 -9.51
CA GLU A 102 -8.76 -6.38 -9.88
C GLU A 102 -9.33 -7.09 -8.64
N GLU A 103 -8.48 -7.43 -7.66
CA GLU A 103 -8.92 -8.03 -6.39
C GLU A 103 -9.85 -7.08 -5.62
N ILE A 104 -9.53 -5.78 -5.55
CA ILE A 104 -10.41 -4.75 -4.96
C ILE A 104 -11.75 -4.69 -5.72
N ARG A 105 -11.69 -4.61 -7.05
CA ARG A 105 -12.87 -4.45 -7.91
C ARG A 105 -13.82 -5.65 -7.86
N THR A 106 -13.26 -6.86 -7.79
CA THR A 106 -14.03 -8.12 -7.69
C THR A 106 -14.57 -8.35 -6.28
N GLY A 107 -14.13 -7.55 -5.31
CA GLY A 107 -14.58 -7.66 -3.93
C GLY A 107 -13.90 -8.79 -3.16
N ALA A 108 -12.68 -9.16 -3.55
CA ALA A 108 -11.86 -10.11 -2.79
C ALA A 108 -11.64 -9.63 -1.35
N TYR A 109 -11.66 -8.31 -1.17
CA TYR A 109 -11.59 -7.64 0.12
C TYR A 109 -12.90 -6.92 0.49
N ASN A 110 -14.06 -7.46 0.11
CA ASN A 110 -15.35 -6.83 0.44
C ASN A 110 -15.47 -6.56 1.95
N ILE A 111 -15.95 -5.35 2.24
CA ILE A 111 -16.09 -4.75 3.58
C ILE A 111 -17.53 -4.28 3.79
#